data_AF-A0A4R9GFC7-F1
#
_entry.id   AF-A0A4R9GFC7-F1
#
_cell.length_a   1.000
_cell.length_b   1.000
_cell.length_c   1.000
_cell.angle_alpha   90.00
_cell.angle_beta   90.00
_cell.angle_gamma   90.00
#
_symmetry.space_group_name_H-M   'P 1'
#
loop_
_entity.id
_entity.type
_entity.pdbx_description
1 polymer ?
#
loop_
_entity_poly.entity_id
_entity_poly.type
_entity_poly.pdbx_seq_one_letter_code
_entity_poly.pdbx_strand_id
1 'polypeptide(L)' 'MLDLLKGLIYPFFATAMAFGFYSQYRVGGITSEFEEVTKVPKTVRQNPGIYRSHYNWYSTYTGGK' A
#
# COMPACT_ATOMS: atom_id res chain seq x y z
N MET A 1 11.08 38.60 -10.49
CA MET A 1 10.45 37.55 -11.33
C MET A 1 10.55 36.17 -10.67
N LEU A 2 11.75 35.74 -10.25
CA LEU A 2 11.95 34.47 -9.53
C LEU A 2 11.17 34.33 -8.21
N ASP A 3 11.00 35.42 -7.45
CA ASP A 3 10.29 35.34 -6.15
C ASP A 3 8.79 35.13 -6.30
N LEU A 4 8.18 35.70 -7.35
CA LEU A 4 6.79 35.45 -7.70
C LEU A 4 6.59 34.00 -8.19
N LEU A 5 7.55 33.47 -8.95
CA LEU A 5 7.55 32.08 -9.39
C LEU A 5 7.62 31.12 -8.19
N LYS A 6 8.55 31.37 -7.25
CA LYS A 6 8.66 30.61 -5.99
C LYS A 6 7.38 30.70 -5.16
N GLY A 7 6.80 31.90 -5.06
CA GLY A 7 5.53 32.15 -4.36
C GLY A 7 4.35 31.36 -4.91
N LEU A 8 4.40 30.92 -6.17
CA LEU A 8 3.38 30.08 -6.79
C LEU A 8 3.72 28.58 -6.74
N ILE A 9 4.99 28.22 -6.92
CA ILE A 9 5.42 26.81 -6.98
C ILE A 9 5.25 26.11 -5.63
N TYR A 10 5.64 26.75 -4.52
CA TYR A 10 5.55 26.13 -3.20
C TYR A 10 4.12 25.82 -2.75
N PRO A 11 3.15 26.75 -2.85
CA PRO A 11 1.77 26.41 -2.51
C PRO A 11 1.19 25.38 -3.48
N PHE A 12 1.50 25.45 -4.78
CA PHE A 12 1.04 24.44 -5.73
C PHE A 12 1.56 23.03 -5.38
N PHE A 13 2.86 22.92 -5.07
CA PHE A 13 3.47 21.68 -4.62
C PHE A 13 2.85 21.16 -3.32
N ALA A 14 2.68 22.02 -2.32
CA ALA A 14 2.06 21.65 -1.05
C ALA A 14 0.62 21.16 -1.24
N THR A 15 -0.14 21.81 -2.12
CA THR A 15 -1.54 21.46 -2.40
C THR A 15 -1.61 20.13 -3.16
N ALA A 16 -0.74 19.91 -4.14
CA ALA A 16 -0.65 18.65 -4.87
C ALA A 16 -0.30 17.48 -3.94
N MET A 17 0.64 17.67 -3.01
CA MET A 17 0.99 16.67 -2.01
C MET A 17 -0.18 16.37 -1.07
N ALA A 18 -0.81 17.40 -0.52
CA ALA A 18 -1.95 17.24 0.39
C ALA A 18 -3.13 16.51 -0.30
N PHE A 19 -3.41 16.85 -1.56
CA PHE A 19 -4.45 16.21 -2.35
C PHE A 19 -4.12 14.73 -2.64
N GLY A 20 -2.86 14.43 -3.00
CA GLY A 20 -2.39 13.07 -3.20
C GLY A 20 -2.55 12.20 -1.94
N PHE A 21 -2.13 12.71 -0.78
CA PHE A 21 -2.31 12.00 0.49
C PHE A 21 -3.79 11.82 0.87
N TYR A 22 -4.62 12.85 0.67
CA TYR A 22 -6.05 12.76 0.95
C TYR A 22 -6.74 11.70 0.08
N SER A 23 -6.42 11.66 -1.21
CA SER A 23 -6.90 10.64 -2.15
C SER A 23 -6.51 9.23 -1.73
N GLN A 24 -5.24 9.01 -1.37
CA GLN A 24 -4.74 7.73 -0.90
C GLN A 24 -5.41 7.29 0.40
N TYR A 25 -5.57 8.19 1.37
CA TYR A 25 -6.20 7.88 2.66
C TYR A 25 -7.68 7.51 2.51
N ARG A 26 -8.41 8.17 1.60
CA ARG A 26 -9.86 7.99 1.45
C ARG A 26 -10.24 6.84 0.52
N VAL A 27 -9.46 6.61 -0.54
CA VAL A 27 -9.83 5.69 -1.63
C VAL A 27 -8.82 4.55 -1.78
N GLY A 28 -7.73 4.55 -1.01
CA GLY A 28 -6.69 3.52 -1.05
C GLY A 28 -5.74 3.64 -2.24
N GLY A 29 -5.78 4.74 -2.99
CA GLY A 29 -5.04 4.83 -4.23
C GLY A 29 -5.50 5.92 -5.19
N ILE A 30 -4.75 6.03 -6.29
CA ILE A 30 -5.14 6.75 -7.51
C ILE A 30 -6.18 5.94 -8.31
N THR A 31 -6.30 4.63 -8.06
CA THR A 31 -7.22 3.75 -8.77
C THR A 31 -8.30 3.23 -7.83
N SER A 32 -9.55 3.25 -8.30
CA SER A 32 -10.67 2.53 -7.69
C SER A 32 -10.75 1.07 -8.18
N GLU A 33 -9.95 0.73 -9.19
CA GLU A 33 -9.81 -0.63 -9.72
C GLU A 33 -8.73 -1.33 -8.90
N PHE A 34 -9.16 -2.01 -7.85
CA PHE A 34 -8.34 -3.00 -7.16
C PHE A 34 -8.92 -4.39 -7.45
N GLU A 35 -8.05 -5.33 -7.81
CA GLU A 35 -8.44 -6.74 -7.88
C GLU A 35 -8.35 -7.31 -6.46
N GLU A 36 -9.50 -7.51 -5.81
CA GLU A 36 -9.51 -8.18 -4.52
C GLU A 36 -9.11 -9.65 -4.71
N VAL A 37 -7.92 -10.01 -4.22
CA VAL A 37 -7.50 -11.41 -4.15
C VAL A 37 -8.29 -12.08 -3.01
N THR A 38 -9.47 -12.60 -3.33
CA THR A 38 -10.40 -13.19 -2.35
C THR A 38 -9.97 -14.57 -1.87
N LYS A 39 -9.05 -15.24 -2.58
CA LYS A 39 -8.63 -16.63 -2.33
C LYS A 39 -7.33 -16.77 -1.55
N VAL A 40 -6.79 -15.70 -0.96
CA VAL A 40 -5.65 -15.83 -0.04
C VAL A 40 -6.14 -16.13 1.38
N PRO A 41 -5.45 -17.02 2.12
CA PRO A 41 -5.74 -17.28 3.52
C PRO A 41 -5.64 -15.98 4.36
N LYS A 42 -6.78 -15.50 4.87
CA LYS A 42 -6.85 -14.24 5.65
C LYS A 42 -6.60 -14.44 7.15
N THR A 43 -6.52 -15.69 7.63
CA THR A 43 -6.38 -16.01 9.06
C THR A 43 -5.37 -17.13 9.33
N VAL A 44 -4.82 -17.16 10.55
CA VAL A 44 -3.96 -18.25 11.07
C VAL A 44 -4.62 -19.62 10.88
N ARG A 45 -5.95 -19.69 11.01
CA ARG A 45 -6.71 -20.93 10.84
C ARG A 45 -6.75 -21.42 9.40
N GLN A 46 -6.72 -20.50 8.43
CA GLN A 46 -6.75 -20.79 7.01
C GLN A 46 -5.37 -21.11 6.43
N ASN A 47 -4.28 -20.62 7.04
CA ASN A 47 -2.91 -21.04 6.71
C ASN A 47 -2.02 -21.06 7.96
N PRO A 48 -2.09 -22.14 8.77
CA PRO A 48 -1.28 -22.26 9.98
C PRO A 48 0.22 -22.40 9.69
N GLY A 49 0.61 -22.64 8.43
CA GLY A 49 2.00 -22.70 7.99
C GLY A 49 2.67 -21.32 7.91
N ILE A 50 1.91 -20.26 7.65
CA ILE A 50 2.46 -18.89 7.44
C ILE A 50 2.92 -18.22 8.74
N TYR A 51 2.37 -18.61 9.88
CA TYR A 51 2.66 -17.98 11.19
C TYR A 51 3.77 -18.69 11.98
N ARG A 52 4.37 -19.74 11.43
CA ARG A 52 5.55 -20.34 12.06
C ARG A 52 6.74 -19.43 11.76
N SER A 53 7.45 -19.01 12.81
CA SER A 53 8.71 -18.28 12.65
C SER A 53 9.66 -19.12 11.81
N HIS A 54 9.92 -18.67 10.58
CA HIS A 54 10.92 -19.28 9.71
C HIS A 54 12.29 -18.83 10.19
N TYR A 55 12.92 -19.62 11.05
CA TYR A 55 14.34 -19.50 11.31
C TYR A 55 15.08 -20.37 10.30
N ASN A 56 15.91 -19.74 9.48
CA ASN A 56 16.90 -20.35 8.60
C ASN A 56 16.42 -20.78 7.19
N TRP A 57 16.53 -19.85 6.23
CA TRP A 57 16.80 -20.04 4.79
C TRP A 57 15.95 -20.98 3.91
N TYR A 58 14.95 -21.69 4.42
CA TYR A 58 14.04 -22.49 3.60
C TYR A 58 12.59 -22.05 3.75
N SER A 59 12.05 -21.42 2.70
CA SER A 59 10.62 -21.23 2.53
C SER A 59 10.02 -22.54 2.01
N THR A 60 9.77 -23.50 2.90
CA THR A 60 8.97 -24.68 2.54
C THR A 60 7.51 -24.27 2.46
N TYR A 61 7.09 -23.83 1.28
CA TYR A 61 5.67 -23.79 0.93
C TYR A 61 5.22 -25.23 0.65
N THR A 62 4.67 -25.89 1.66
CA THR A 62 3.90 -27.13 1.47
C THR A 62 2.44 -26.76 1.71
N GLY A 63 1.72 -26.57 0.62
CA GLY A 63 0.29 -26.26 0.61
C GLY A 63 -0.51 -27.16 1.54
N GLY A 64 -1.53 -26.58 2.19
CA GLY A 64 -2.33 -27.26 3.19
C GLY A 64 -3.79 -26.86 3.12
N LYS A 65 -4.49 -27.58 2.21
CA LYS A 65 -5.92 -27.59 1.87
C LYS A 65 -6.45 -26.46 0.98
#